data_AF-A0A9X0YV54-F1
#
_entry.id   AF-A0A9X0YV54-F1
#
_cell.length_a   1.000
_cell.length_b   1.000
_cell.length_c   1.000
_cell.angle_alpha   90.00
_cell.angle_beta   90.00
_cell.angle_gamma   90.00
#
_symmetry.space_group_name_H-M   'P 1'
#
loop_
_entity.id
_entity.type
_entity.pdbx_description
1 polymer ?
#
loop_
_entity_poly.entity_id
_entity_poly.type
_entity_poly.pdbx_seq_one_letter_code
_entity_poly.pdbx_strand_id
1 'polypeptide(L)'
;MKRIILVVFLLGITVFASFLGLYAQDIAYYFKEHLFYEYPFKTLVIVTITSVSLFFIVFVISTILLSIQKLKPRIYIVLLAVNVIVGLLVSSWSLFVLLMWWH
;
A
#
# COMPACT_ATOMS: atom_id res chain seq x y z
N MET A 1 1.31 -5.45 -25.57
CA MET A 1 1.55 -6.37 -24.45
C MET A 1 2.33 -5.74 -23.28
N LYS A 2 3.57 -5.24 -23.47
CA LYS A 2 4.40 -4.71 -22.36
C LYS A 2 3.74 -3.64 -21.48
N ARG A 3 2.96 -2.70 -22.05
CA ARG A 3 2.26 -1.65 -21.29
C ARG A 3 1.12 -2.17 -20.41
N ILE A 4 0.37 -3.16 -20.88
CA ILE A 4 -0.75 -3.76 -20.12
C ILE A 4 -0.19 -4.49 -18.90
N ILE A 5 0.90 -5.24 -19.08
CA ILE A 5 1.59 -5.93 -17.99
C ILE A 5 2.03 -4.94 -16.90
N LEU A 6 2.61 -3.80 -17.27
CA LEU A 6 2.99 -2.76 -16.30
C LEU A 6 1.80 -2.21 -15.51
N VAL A 7 0.68 -1.94 -16.18
CA VAL A 7 -0.53 -1.44 -15.51
C VAL A 7 -1.09 -2.47 -14.56
N VAL A 8 -1.19 -3.73 -14.97
CA VAL A 8 -1.65 -4.84 -14.12
C VAL A 8 -0.71 -5.03 -12.93
N PHE A 9 0.59 -4.93 -13.14
CA PHE A 9 1.58 -5.01 -12.07
C PHE A 9 1.41 -3.90 -11.03
N LEU A 10 1.24 -2.65 -11.46
CA LEU A 10 1.01 -1.51 -10.55
C LEU A 10 -0.31 -1.68 -9.78
N LEU A 11 -1.38 -2.10 -10.44
CA LEU A 11 -2.66 -2.39 -9.77
C LEU A 11 -2.52 -3.54 -8.76
N GLY A 12 -1.75 -4.57 -9.08
CA GLY A 12 -1.43 -5.66 -8.16
C GLY A 12 -0.73 -5.16 -6.90
N ILE A 13 0.24 -4.24 -7.04
CA ILE A 13 0.88 -3.60 -5.89
C ILE A 13 -0.12 -2.77 -5.07
N THR A 14 -0.99 -1.99 -5.72
CA THR A 14 -2.03 -1.22 -5.02
C THR A 14 -2.98 -2.13 -4.22
N VAL A 15 -3.41 -3.26 -4.79
CA VAL A 15 -4.24 -4.25 -4.09
C VAL A 15 -3.48 -4.87 -2.93
N PHE A 16 -2.21 -5.23 -3.12
CA PHE A 16 -1.39 -5.80 -2.05
C PHE A 16 -1.13 -4.81 -0.91
N ALA A 17 -0.83 -3.54 -1.23
CA ALA A 17 -0.73 -2.48 -0.24
C ALA A 17 -2.04 -2.28 0.53
N SER A 18 -3.17 -2.33 -0.18
CA SER A 18 -4.50 -2.26 0.43
C SER A 18 -4.74 -3.40 1.41
N PHE A 19 -4.39 -4.63 1.04
CA PHE A 19 -4.46 -5.79 1.90
C PHE A 19 -3.60 -5.62 3.16
N LEU A 20 -2.34 -5.20 3.01
CA LEU A 20 -1.47 -4.96 4.16
C LEU A 20 -2.03 -3.90 5.12
N GLY A 21 -2.52 -2.77 4.60
CA GLY A 21 -3.03 -1.68 5.44
C GLY A 21 -4.36 -2.01 6.13
N LEU A 22 -5.29 -2.68 5.44
CA LEU A 22 -6.58 -3.05 6.01
C LEU A 22 -6.44 -4.13 7.09
N TYR A 23 -5.59 -5.12 6.86
CA TYR A 23 -5.38 -6.27 7.74
C TYR A 23 -4.15 -6.11 8.64
N ALA A 24 -3.61 -4.90 8.80
CA ALA A 24 -2.38 -4.66 9.56
C ALA A 24 -2.46 -5.17 11.01
N GLN A 25 -3.62 -5.01 11.64
CA GLN A 25 -3.90 -5.51 12.98
C GLN A 25 -3.91 -7.04 13.04
N ASP A 26 -4.64 -7.68 12.13
CA ASP A 26 -4.77 -9.14 12.09
C ASP A 26 -3.41 -9.80 11.82
N ILE A 27 -2.61 -9.21 10.91
CA ILE A 27 -1.24 -9.65 10.63
C ILE A 27 -0.37 -9.52 11.90
N ALA A 28 -0.47 -8.40 12.62
CA ALA A 28 0.30 -8.18 13.84
C ALA A 28 -0.03 -9.21 14.93
N TYR A 29 -1.31 -9.53 15.12
CA TYR A 29 -1.74 -10.57 16.06
C TYR A 29 -1.30 -11.97 15.65
N TYR A 30 -1.43 -12.31 14.36
CA TYR A 30 -0.98 -13.59 13.85
C TYR A 30 0.51 -13.82 14.12
N PHE A 31 1.33 -12.78 13.90
CA PHE A 31 2.78 -12.84 14.11
C PHE A 31 3.16 -12.93 15.60
N LYS A 32 2.41 -12.25 16.47
CA LYS A 32 2.56 -12.39 17.92
C LYS A 32 2.35 -13.85 18.34
N GLU A 33 1.29 -14.48 17.85
CA GLU A 33 0.87 -15.83 18.28
C GLU A 33 1.75 -16.95 17.70
N HIS A 34 2.28 -16.79 16.48
CA HIS A 34 2.87 -17.91 15.73
C HIS A 34 4.37 -17.79 15.45
N LEU A 35 4.96 -16.59 15.50
CA LEU A 35 6.33 -16.37 15.01
C LEU A 35 7.27 -15.77 16.05
N PHE A 36 6.89 -14.63 16.63
CA PHE A 36 7.86 -13.82 17.38
C PHE A 36 7.59 -13.77 18.89
N TYR A 37 6.41 -14.19 19.38
CA TYR A 37 6.01 -14.04 20.79
C TYR A 37 6.30 -12.62 21.36
N GLU A 38 6.34 -11.62 20.46
CA GLU A 38 6.67 -10.23 20.77
C GLU A 38 5.41 -9.36 20.81
N TYR A 39 5.53 -8.17 21.40
CA TYR A 39 4.44 -7.21 21.45
C TYR A 39 4.01 -6.81 20.02
N PRO A 40 2.73 -6.99 19.63
CA PRO A 40 2.26 -6.90 18.24
C PRO A 40 2.42 -5.50 17.64
N PHE A 41 2.61 -4.48 18.48
CA PHE A 41 2.86 -3.11 18.06
C PHE A 41 4.01 -2.95 17.06
N LYS A 42 5.15 -3.64 17.26
CA LYS A 42 6.28 -3.53 16.32
C LYS A 42 5.89 -4.03 14.93
N THR A 43 5.22 -5.17 14.85
CA THR A 43 4.74 -5.74 13.58
C THR A 43 3.71 -4.82 12.94
N LEU A 44 2.79 -4.27 13.73
CA LEU A 44 1.79 -3.31 13.27
C LEU A 44 2.45 -2.09 12.62
N VAL A 45 3.44 -1.47 13.28
CA VAL A 45 4.20 -0.34 12.74
C VAL A 45 4.87 -0.69 11.42
N ILE A 46 5.54 -1.83 11.35
CA ILE A 46 6.24 -2.29 10.14
C ILE A 46 5.26 -2.49 8.98
N VAL A 47 4.14 -3.16 9.22
CA VAL A 47 3.12 -3.44 8.18
C VAL A 47 2.47 -2.15 7.70
N THR A 48 2.12 -1.24 8.61
CA THR A 48 1.56 0.08 8.28
C THR A 48 2.51 0.92 7.43
N ILE A 49 3.79 1.04 7.84
CA ILE A 49 4.80 1.79 7.07
C ILE A 49 5.00 1.15 5.69
N THR A 50 5.02 -0.18 5.62
CA THR A 50 5.18 -0.90 4.35
C THR A 50 4.02 -0.61 3.40
N SER A 51 2.78 -0.70 3.89
CA SER A 51 1.57 -0.38 3.12
C SER A 51 1.61 1.05 2.54
N VAL A 52 1.83 2.05 3.39
CA VAL A 52 1.91 3.46 2.99
C VAL A 52 3.03 3.69 1.98
N SER A 53 4.19 3.09 2.21
CA SER A 53 5.34 3.20 1.31
C SER A 53 5.05 2.62 -0.06
N LEU A 54 4.29 1.51 -0.15
CA LEU A 54 3.90 0.92 -1.44
C LEU A 54 2.99 1.85 -2.24
N PHE A 55 2.01 2.50 -1.61
CA PHE A 55 1.18 3.51 -2.30
C PHE A 55 2.04 4.67 -2.85
N PHE A 56 3.03 5.11 -2.07
CA PHE A 56 3.96 6.16 -2.51
C PHE A 56 4.85 5.69 -3.67
N ILE A 57 5.37 4.46 -3.60
CA ILE A 57 6.17 3.86 -4.68
C ILE A 57 5.35 3.75 -5.97
N VAL A 58 4.09 3.32 -5.91
CA VAL A 58 3.20 3.27 -7.08
C VAL A 58 3.00 4.66 -7.69
N PHE A 59 2.83 5.69 -6.85
CA PHE A 59 2.75 7.07 -7.32
C PHE A 59 4.04 7.52 -8.03
N VAL A 60 5.20 7.29 -7.43
CA VAL A 60 6.50 7.67 -8.00
C VAL A 60 6.76 6.94 -9.32
N ILE A 61 6.59 5.61 -9.34
CA ILE A 61 6.81 4.81 -10.55
C ILE A 61 5.85 5.22 -11.67
N SER A 62 4.57 5.42 -11.38
CA SER A 62 3.59 5.82 -12.40
C SER A 62 3.92 7.20 -12.98
N THR A 63 4.43 8.13 -12.16
CA THR A 63 4.90 9.46 -12.59
C THR A 63 6.16 9.36 -13.46
N ILE A 64 7.13 8.53 -13.08
CA ILE A 64 8.33 8.28 -13.89
C ILE A 64 7.94 7.64 -15.24
N LEU A 65 7.03 6.68 -15.25
CA LEU A 65 6.56 6.04 -16.49
C LEU A 65 5.84 7.00 -17.42
N LEU A 66 5.14 8.01 -16.88
CA LEU A 66 4.56 9.10 -17.66
C LEU A 66 5.65 10.00 -18.26
N SER A 67 6.66 10.39 -17.48
CA SER A 67 7.72 11.31 -17.94
C SER A 67 8.54 10.71 -19.08
N ILE A 68 8.79 9.39 -19.06
CA ILE A 68 9.47 8.66 -20.14
C ILE A 68 8.51 8.19 -21.26
N GLN A 69 7.27 8.69 -21.29
CA GLN A 69 6.25 8.41 -22.31
C GLN A 69 5.88 6.91 -22.48
N LYS A 70 6.19 6.08 -21.46
CA LYS A 70 5.80 4.66 -21.43
C LYS A 70 4.35 4.45 -21.00
N LEU A 71 3.73 5.46 -20.39
CA LEU A 71 2.33 5.47 -19.96
C LEU A 71 1.52 6.53 -20.73
N LYS A 72 0.28 6.21 -21.11
CA LYS A 72 -0.60 7.22 -21.73
C LYS A 72 -1.17 8.14 -20.62
N PRO A 73 -1.31 9.46 -20.86
CA PRO A 73 -1.83 10.40 -19.85
C PRO A 73 -3.19 10.00 -19.27
N ARG A 74 -4.12 9.51 -20.09
CA ARG A 74 -5.43 9.03 -19.62
C ARG A 74 -5.31 7.86 -18.63
N ILE A 75 -4.41 6.92 -18.89
CA ILE A 75 -4.18 5.75 -18.01
C ILE A 75 -3.52 6.20 -16.71
N TYR A 76 -2.57 7.13 -16.80
CA TYR A 76 -1.94 7.74 -15.63
C TYR A 76 -2.95 8.38 -14.69
N ILE A 77 -3.87 9.21 -15.23
CA ILE A 77 -4.89 9.89 -14.41
C ILE A 77 -5.76 8.87 -13.66
N VAL A 78 -6.16 7.77 -14.32
CA VAL A 78 -6.93 6.71 -13.68
C VAL A 78 -6.12 6.01 -12.58
N LEU A 79 -4.87 5.63 -12.85
CA LEU A 79 -4.00 5.00 -11.85
C LEU A 79 -3.74 5.92 -10.65
N LEU A 80 -3.50 7.21 -10.91
CA LEU A 80 -3.31 8.22 -9.88
C LEU A 80 -4.57 8.35 -9.01
N ALA A 81 -5.74 8.52 -9.64
CA ALA A 81 -6.99 8.66 -8.92
C ALA A 81 -7.28 7.44 -8.04
N VAL A 82 -7.13 6.22 -8.58
CA VAL A 82 -7.30 4.98 -7.81
C VAL A 82 -6.31 4.92 -6.65
N ASN A 83 -5.02 5.18 -6.91
CA ASN A 83 -3.98 5.12 -5.89
C ASN A 83 -4.19 6.16 -4.78
N VAL A 84 -4.64 7.36 -5.12
CA VAL A 84 -4.93 8.42 -4.13
C VAL A 84 -6.18 8.08 -3.31
N ILE A 85 -7.28 7.70 -3.95
CA ILE A 85 -8.54 7.41 -3.24
C ILE A 85 -8.36 6.19 -2.33
N VAL A 86 -7.86 5.09 -2.86
CA VAL A 86 -7.64 3.86 -2.09
C VAL A 86 -6.53 4.06 -1.07
N GLY A 87 -5.42 4.68 -1.48
CA GLY A 87 -4.28 4.93 -0.60
C GLY A 87 -4.65 5.81 0.59
N LEU A 88 -5.45 6.87 0.40
CA LEU A 88 -5.92 7.70 1.51
C LEU A 88 -6.83 6.91 2.45
N LEU A 89 -7.84 6.21 1.94
CA LEU A 89 -8.76 5.43 2.77
C LEU A 89 -8.04 4.37 3.60
N VAL A 90 -7.18 3.57 2.95
CA VAL A 90 -6.42 2.49 3.60
C VAL A 90 -5.39 3.07 4.57
N SER A 91 -4.66 4.12 4.19
CA SER A 91 -3.65 4.72 5.07
C SER A 91 -4.28 5.37 6.29
N SER A 92 -5.42 6.07 6.12
CA SER A 92 -6.17 6.62 7.25
C SER A 92 -6.65 5.54 8.21
N TRP A 93 -7.16 4.42 7.70
CA TRP A 93 -7.54 3.27 8.53
C TRP A 93 -6.35 2.68 9.28
N SER A 94 -5.26 2.40 8.55
CA SER A 94 -4.06 1.78 9.09
C SER A 94 -3.37 2.66 10.15
N LEU A 95 -3.35 3.99 9.95
CA LEU A 95 -2.85 4.94 10.93
C LEU A 95 -3.78 5.06 12.15
N PHE A 96 -5.10 5.05 11.94
CA PHE A 96 -6.06 5.05 13.05
C PHE A 96 -5.86 3.84 13.96
N VAL A 97 -5.73 2.64 13.38
CA VAL A 97 -5.42 1.42 14.12
C VAL A 97 -4.09 1.58 14.87
N LEU A 98 -3.04 2.06 14.21
CA LEU A 98 -1.73 2.26 14.85
C LEU A 98 -1.80 3.24 16.04
N LEU A 99 -2.58 4.31 15.94
CA LEU A 99 -2.80 5.28 17.01
C LEU A 99 -3.57 4.71 18.19
N MET A 100 -4.57 3.86 17.96
CA MET A 100 -5.29 3.17 19.06
C MET A 100 -4.37 2.29 19.90
N TRP A 101 -3.26 1.84 19.33
CA TRP A 101 -2.26 0.98 19.96
C TRP A 101 -1.05 1.73 20.53
N TRP A 102 -1.00 3.05 20.39
CA TRP A 102 0.09 3.89 20.89
C TRP A 102 -0.09 4.28 22.39
N HIS A 103 -1.11 3.75 23.07
CA HIS A 103 -1.33 3.92 24.52
C HIS A 103 -0.84 2.69 25.28
#